data_AF-A0ABD2L9T4-F1
#
_entry.id   AF-A0ABD2L9T4-F1
#
_cell.length_a   1.000
_cell.length_b   1.000
_cell.length_c   1.000
_cell.angle_alpha   90.00
_cell.angle_beta   90.00
_cell.angle_gamma   90.00
#
_symmetry.space_group_name_H-M   'P 1'
#
loop_
_entity.id
_entity.type
_entity.pdbx_description
1 polymer ?
#
loop_
_entity_poly.entity_id
_entity_poly.type
_entity_poly.pdbx_seq_one_letter_code
_entity_poly.pdbx_strand_id
1 'polypeptide(L)' 'MENIKNFVEWSVKQGVPVHETFQSDDLYEGRDLYSVCMTLYSLGRVLEKRGMSCPKRVKKRPNFQCACGGFPSSTSN' A
#
# COMPACT_ATOMS: atom_id res chain seq x y z
N MET A 1 8.80 -13.78 -11.00
CA MET A 1 7.41 -14.00 -10.58
C MET A 1 7.27 -14.34 -9.10
N GLU A 2 8.05 -15.28 -8.55
CA GLU A 2 7.90 -15.73 -7.15
C GLU A 2 8.00 -14.61 -6.10
N ASN A 3 8.90 -13.63 -6.30
CA ASN A 3 8.99 -12.47 -5.40
C ASN A 3 7.68 -11.67 -5.31
N ILE A 4 6.98 -11.50 -6.43
CA ILE A 4 5.70 -10.77 -6.48
C ILE A 4 4.61 -11.59 -5.80
N LYS A 5 4.58 -12.91 -6.02
CA LYS A 5 3.66 -13.83 -5.33
C LYS A 5 3.86 -13.78 -3.82
N ASN A 6 5.11 -13.85 -3.36
CA ASN A 6 5.45 -13.79 -1.94
C ASN A 6 4.97 -12.48 -1.29
N PHE A 7 5.05 -11.35 -2.01
CA PHE A 7 4.51 -10.07 -1.56
C PHE A 7 2.98 -10.09 -1.43
N VAL A 8 2.27 -10.62 -2.44
CA VAL A 8 0.80 -10.70 -2.42
C VAL A 8 0.34 -11.61 -1.28
N GLU A 9 0.95 -12.78 -1.10
CA GLU A 9 0.66 -13.69 0.02
C GLU A 9 0.94 -13.04 1.38
N TRP A 10 2.04 -12.30 1.50
CA TRP A 10 2.35 -11.57 2.72
C TRP A 10 1.30 -10.48 3.00
N SER A 11 0.83 -9.77 1.97
CA SER A 11 -0.19 -8.72 2.08
C SER A 11 -1.53 -9.30 2.57
N VAL A 12 -1.92 -10.48 2.08
CA VAL A 12 -3.10 -11.22 2.60
C VAL A 12 -2.92 -11.61 4.06
N LYS A 13 -1.72 -12.08 4.46
CA LYS A 13 -1.40 -12.37 5.88
C LYS A 13 -1.44 -11.12 6.77
N GLN A 14 -1.19 -9.93 6.22
CA GLN A 14 -1.40 -8.67 6.94
C GLN A 14 -2.88 -8.32 7.12
N GLY A 15 -3.79 -8.96 6.39
CA GLY A 15 -5.24 -8.71 6.48
C GLY A 15 -5.77 -7.81 5.37
N VAL A 16 -5.03 -7.64 4.28
CA VAL A 16 -5.59 -7.07 3.05
C VAL A 16 -6.56 -8.09 2.45
N PRO A 17 -7.79 -7.68 2.10
CA PRO A 17 -8.76 -8.61 1.55
C PRO A 17 -8.37 -9.04 0.14
N VAL A 18 -8.60 -10.32 -0.18
CA VAL A 18 -8.16 -10.94 -1.45
C VAL A 18 -8.73 -10.25 -2.69
N HIS A 19 -9.95 -9.69 -2.60
CA HIS A 19 -10.56 -8.96 -3.71
C HIS A 19 -9.87 -7.64 -4.05
N GLU A 20 -9.07 -7.08 -3.14
CA GLU A 20 -8.26 -5.87 -3.38
C GLU A 20 -6.80 -6.22 -3.70
N THR A 21 -6.46 -7.52 -3.81
CA THR A 21 -5.11 -7.96 -4.17
C THR A 21 -4.92 -8.14 -5.67
N PHE A 22 -3.76 -7.76 -6.19
CA PHE A 22 -3.39 -7.95 -7.58
C PHE A 22 -2.74 -9.32 -7.84
N GLN A 23 -2.80 -9.79 -9.09
CA GLN A 23 -2.08 -10.98 -9.54
C GLN A 23 -0.68 -10.62 -10.06
N SER A 24 0.27 -11.57 -10.04
CA SER A 24 1.66 -11.27 -10.40
C SER A 24 1.84 -10.70 -11.82
N ASP A 25 0.98 -11.10 -12.75
CA ASP A 25 0.99 -10.63 -14.12
C ASP A 25 0.48 -9.18 -14.26
N ASP A 26 -0.43 -8.74 -13.38
CA ASP A 26 -0.99 -7.38 -13.43
C ASP A 26 0.11 -6.33 -13.24
N LEU A 27 1.11 -6.67 -12.42
CA LEU A 27 2.32 -5.89 -12.22
C LEU A 27 3.42 -6.22 -13.26
N TYR A 28 3.65 -7.49 -13.56
CA TYR A 28 4.76 -7.92 -14.43
C TYR A 28 4.56 -7.53 -15.89
N GLU A 29 3.34 -7.68 -16.40
CA GLU A 29 2.96 -7.32 -17.77
C GLU A 29 2.27 -5.94 -17.84
N GLY A 30 1.99 -5.33 -16.68
CA GLY A 30 1.36 -4.02 -16.60
C GLY A 30 -0.10 -3.99 -17.04
N ARG A 31 -0.82 -5.12 -16.94
CA ARG A 31 -2.22 -5.23 -17.37
C ARG A 31 -3.16 -4.41 -16.50
N ASP A 32 -2.90 -4.34 -15.20
CA ASP A 32 -3.74 -3.61 -14.25
C ASP A 32 -2.93 -3.04 -13.07
N LEU A 33 -2.33 -1.87 -13.31
CA LEU A 33 -1.62 -1.11 -12.28
C LEU A 33 -2.56 -0.46 -11.26
N TYR A 34 -3.85 -0.29 -11.60
CA TYR A 34 -4.82 0.28 -10.66
C TYR A 34 -5.06 -0.67 -9.49
N SER A 35 -5.23 -1.97 -9.77
CA SER A 35 -5.32 -3.01 -8.75
C SER A 35 -4.07 -3.05 -7.86
N VAL A 36 -2.87 -2.87 -8.43
CA VAL A 36 -1.62 -2.77 -7.66
C VAL A 36 -1.65 -1.59 -6.68
N CYS A 37 -2.05 -0.40 -7.15
CA CYS A 37 -2.16 0.78 -6.31
C CYS A 37 -3.20 0.60 -5.20
N MET A 38 -4.32 -0.05 -5.50
CA MET A 38 -5.38 -0.33 -4.53
C MET A 38 -4.89 -1.26 -3.41
N THR A 39 -4.17 -2.34 -3.75
CA THR A 39 -3.56 -3.24 -2.75
C THR A 39 -2.61 -2.50 -1.82
N LEU A 40 -1.76 -1.62 -2.38
CA LEU A 40 -0.82 -0.81 -1.59
C LEU A 40 -1.54 0.17 -0.66
N TYR A 41 -2.63 0.77 -1.13
CA TYR A 41 -3.45 1.68 -0.33
C TYR A 41 -4.10 0.95 0.86
N SER A 42 -4.74 -0.19 0.60
CA SER A 42 -5.36 -1.01 1.65
C SER A 42 -4.32 -1.55 2.64
N LEU A 43 -3.16 -1.99 2.14
CA LEU A 43 -2.05 -2.42 2.98
C LEU A 43 -1.56 -1.29 3.92
N GLY A 44 -1.42 -0.07 3.41
CA GLY A 44 -1.05 1.10 4.21
C GLY A 44 -1.98 1.30 5.40
N ARG A 45 -3.30 1.30 5.15
CA ARG A 45 -4.32 1.45 6.21
C ARG A 45 -4.28 0.33 7.24
N VAL A 46 -4.02 -0.91 6.80
CA VAL A 46 -3.91 -2.08 7.67
C VAL A 46 -2.66 -1.98 8.56
N LEU A 47 -1.53 -1.56 8.01
CA LEU A 47 -0.28 -1.41 8.75
C LEU A 47 -0.33 -0.22 9.73
N GLU A 48 -0.98 0.88 9.35
CA GLU A 48 -1.24 2.02 10.24
C GLU A 48 -2.06 1.60 11.46
N LYS A 49 -3.12 0.80 11.26
CA LYS A 49 -3.91 0.22 12.37
C LYS A 49 -3.09 -0.69 13.28
N ARG A 50 -2.08 -1.38 12.74
CA ARG A 50 -1.16 -2.24 13.50
C ARG A 50 -0.07 -1.47 14.25
N GLY A 51 -0.05 -0.13 14.15
CA GLY A 51 0.98 0.71 14.77
C GLY A 51 2.32 0.67 14.05
N MET A 52 2.40 0.00 12.90
CA MET A 52 3.54 0.06 11.98
C MET A 52 3.35 1.28 11.07
N SER A 53 3.31 2.47 11.68
CA SER A 53 3.24 3.72 10.92
C SER A 53 4.51 3.87 10.10
N CYS A 54 4.35 4.36 8.87
CA CYS A 54 5.46 4.66 7.97
C CYS A 54 6.64 5.34 8.71
N PRO A 55 7.90 4.95 8.40
CA PRO A 55 9.05 5.59 9.04
C PRO A 55 8.95 7.09 8.80
N LYS A 56 9.08 7.88 9.89
CA LYS A 56 9.00 9.35 9.84
C LYS A 56 9.84 9.83 8.67
N ARG A 57 9.17 10.42 7.69
CA ARG A 57 9.78 10.91 6.47
C ARG A 57 11.02 11.73 6.82
N VAL A 58 12.19 11.31 6.34
CA VAL A 58 13.42 12.13 6.41
C VAL A 58 13.06 13.53 5.89
N LYS A 59 13.35 14.57 6.68
CA LYS A 59 12.96 15.97 6.37
C LYS A 59 13.20 16.27 4.89
N LYS A 60 12.16 16.75 4.18
CA LYS A 60 12.22 17.03 2.74
C LYS A 60 13.41 17.94 2.39
N ARG A 61 14.12 17.63 1.30
CA ARG A 61 14.80 18.66 0.50
C ARG A 61 13.72 19.57 -0.12
N PRO A 62 13.96 20.88 -0.29
CA PRO A 62 12.92 21.91 -0.45
C PRO A 62 12.01 21.76 -1.69
N ASN A 63 12.28 20.85 -2.63
CA ASN A 63 11.64 20.87 -3.96
C ASN A 63 10.97 19.55 -4.39
N PHE A 64 10.74 18.59 -3.48
CA PHE A 64 10.03 17.35 -3.82
C PHE A 64 8.85 17.11 -2.86
N GLN A 65 7.70 17.69 -3.22
CA GLN A 65 6.43 17.50 -2.54
C GLN A 65 5.85 16.12 -2.90
N CYS A 66 6.37 15.02 -2.33
CA CYS A 66 5.64 13.75 -2.37
C CYS A 66 4.26 13.97 -1.70
N ALA A 67 3.20 13.71 -2.46
CA ALA A 67 1.79 13.96 -2.19
C ALA A 67 1.17 12.99 -1.17
N CYS A 68 1.96 12.47 -0.22
CA CYS A 68 1.42 11.92 1.01
C CYS A 68 0.94 13.10 1.87
N GLY A 69 -0.12 13.78 1.42
CA GLY A 69 -0.99 14.49 2.34
C GLY A 69 -1.47 13.45 3.33
N GLY A 70 -1.36 13.74 4.62
CA GLY A 70 -1.96 12.89 5.65
C GLY A 70 -3.39 12.60 5.22
N PHE A 71 -3.73 11.32 5.11
CA PHE A 71 -5.11 10.94 4.92
C PHE A 71 -5.88 11.41 6.16
N PRO A 72 -7.00 12.12 6.01
CA PRO A 72 -7.80 12.52 7.16
C PRO A 72 -8.25 11.25 7.88
N SER A 73 -7.73 11.03 9.09
CA SER A 73 -8.35 10.14 10.05
C SER A 73 -9.70 10.75 10.39
N SER A 74 -10.75 10.30 9.70
CA SER A 74 -12.14 10.59 10.06
C SER A 74 -12.44 9.91 11.39
N THR A 75 -12.11 10.60 12.48
CA THR A 75 -12.64 10.36 13.81
C THR A 75 -13.66 11.46 14.08
N SER A 76 -14.93 11.17 13.83
CA SER A 76 -16.13 11.92 14.24
C SER A 76 -17.28 10.92 14.01
N ASN A 77 -18.09 10.47 14.96
CA ASN A 77 -18.42 10.92 16.32
C ASN A 77 -18.34 9.75 17.32
#